data_AF-A0A8C1JSC9-F1
#
_entry.id   AF-A0A8C1JSC9-F1
#
_cell.length_a   1.000
_cell.length_b   1.000
_cell.length_c   1.000
_cell.angle_alpha   90.00
_cell.angle_beta   90.00
_cell.angle_gamma   90.00
#
_symmetry.space_group_name_H-M   'P 1'
#
loop_
_entity.id
_entity.type
_entity.pdbx_description
1 polymer ?
#
loop_
_entity_poly.entity_id
_entity_poly.type
_entity_poly.pdbx_seq_one_letter_code
_entity_poly.pdbx_strand_id
1 'polypeptide(L)'
;MSAQVEADVRTISPEMPAMFDGMKLAAVATVLYVIVRSLNLKCPTAAPDITCQDTPLNRYLLKSCPILTKEYIPPLLWGKSGHLQTALYGKMGRVKSPKPCGLRKYLPMPDGATATFDLFEPQSIHSTGDDITMVICPGIGNHSEKHYIRTFVDYSQKQGYRCAVLNHLGALPNIELTSPRMFTYGCTWEFSAMVGYIKRTFPQTQLIVVGFSLGGNIACKYLGENPANQERVLCCVSICQGYSALRAQETFLQWDQCRRLYNFLMADNMKKIILSHRASLFGMSSSNMEAADLSHLYTATSLMQIDDNIMRYFKSFHKTLLTAFYVPMTILFKMYVSIRKFHGHNSLKEYYEKESCVHYIHNISVPLLLMNSSDDPLVHQSLLTIPRTLAEKKQNVIFALTLHGGHLGFFEGAVLFPQPLSWMDKVIVSYANAICQWEKHRPQCQ
;
A
#
# COMPACT_ATOMS: atom_id res chain seq x y z
N MET A 1 4.89 -89.02 -42.62
CA MET A 1 4.94 -88.59 -44.04
C MET A 1 4.92 -87.07 -44.06
N SER A 2 5.95 -86.45 -44.65
CA SER A 2 5.98 -85.15 -45.37
C SER A 2 5.40 -83.92 -44.64
N ALA A 3 6.04 -82.74 -44.53
CA ALA A 3 7.00 -82.10 -45.40
C ALA A 3 7.75 -80.96 -44.65
N GLN A 4 8.80 -80.49 -45.31
CA GLN A 4 9.74 -79.42 -44.99
C GLN A 4 9.18 -77.98 -45.02
N VAL A 5 9.83 -77.13 -44.19
CA VAL A 5 10.34 -75.76 -44.46
C VAL A 5 9.33 -74.62 -44.68
N GLU A 6 9.38 -73.59 -43.81
CA GLU A 6 9.72 -72.21 -44.22
C GLU A 6 10.05 -71.30 -43.02
N ALA A 7 10.96 -70.36 -43.29
CA ALA A 7 11.62 -69.47 -42.33
C ALA A 7 10.69 -68.39 -41.79
N ASP A 8 10.90 -67.96 -40.54
CA ASP A 8 10.39 -66.68 -40.08
C ASP A 8 11.46 -65.94 -39.26
N VAL A 9 12.15 -65.04 -39.97
CA VAL A 9 13.08 -64.05 -39.42
C VAL A 9 12.24 -63.05 -38.63
N ARG A 10 12.16 -63.21 -37.31
CA ARG A 10 11.67 -62.14 -36.43
C ARG A 10 12.83 -61.24 -36.05
N THR A 11 12.98 -60.18 -36.84
CA THR A 11 13.68 -58.94 -36.51
C THR A 11 13.26 -58.45 -35.12
N ILE A 12 14.21 -58.41 -34.20
CA ILE A 12 14.10 -57.66 -32.94
C ILE A 12 14.27 -56.19 -33.33
N SER A 13 13.19 -55.41 -33.38
CA SER A 13 13.26 -53.95 -33.46
C SER A 13 13.71 -53.39 -32.10
N PRO A 14 14.83 -52.63 -32.01
CA PRO A 14 15.19 -51.89 -30.82
C PRO A 14 14.80 -50.42 -31.01
N GLU A 15 13.51 -50.13 -31.11
CA GLU A 15 13.03 -48.75 -31.12
C GLU A 15 12.09 -48.55 -29.94
N MET A 16 12.63 -48.10 -28.80
CA MET A 16 11.93 -47.28 -27.78
C MET A 16 12.79 -46.89 -26.55
N PRO A 17 14.09 -46.52 -26.68
CA PRO A 17 14.71 -45.62 -25.69
C PRO A 17 14.64 -44.13 -26.06
N ALA A 18 14.85 -43.80 -27.34
CA ALA A 18 15.03 -42.42 -27.81
C ALA A 18 13.74 -41.58 -27.75
N MET A 19 12.57 -42.18 -28.00
CA MET A 19 11.28 -41.49 -27.94
C MET A 19 10.91 -41.09 -26.50
N PHE A 20 11.23 -41.94 -25.52
CA PHE A 20 11.02 -41.65 -24.10
C PHE A 20 11.93 -40.53 -23.60
N ASP A 21 13.14 -40.42 -24.15
CA ASP A 21 14.09 -39.35 -23.83
C ASP A 21 13.66 -38.01 -24.46
N GLY A 22 13.18 -38.04 -25.70
CA GLY A 22 12.61 -36.87 -26.39
C GLY A 22 11.38 -36.28 -25.69
N MET A 23 10.46 -37.11 -25.20
CA MET A 23 9.29 -36.63 -24.45
C MET A 23 9.67 -36.03 -23.09
N LYS A 24 10.61 -36.64 -22.37
CA LYS A 24 11.11 -36.10 -21.09
C LYS A 24 11.81 -34.76 -21.31
N LEU A 25 12.65 -34.66 -22.34
CA LEU A 25 13.31 -33.41 -22.70
C LEU A 25 12.31 -32.32 -23.09
N ALA A 26 11.27 -32.66 -23.88
CA ALA A 26 10.20 -31.74 -24.25
C ALA A 26 9.37 -31.26 -23.03
N ALA A 27 9.08 -32.17 -22.10
CA ALA A 27 8.39 -31.83 -20.85
C ALA A 27 9.25 -30.89 -19.98
N VAL A 28 10.54 -31.19 -19.81
CA VAL A 28 11.49 -30.32 -19.09
C VAL A 28 11.60 -28.95 -19.77
N ALA A 29 11.75 -28.91 -21.09
CA ALA A 29 11.81 -27.66 -21.84
C ALA A 29 10.53 -26.83 -21.71
N THR A 30 9.36 -27.48 -21.69
CA THR A 30 8.07 -26.81 -21.47
C THR A 30 7.97 -26.25 -20.06
N VAL A 31 8.37 -27.02 -19.05
CA VAL A 31 8.42 -26.55 -17.65
C VAL A 31 9.37 -25.36 -17.52
N LEU A 32 10.58 -25.43 -18.09
CA LEU A 32 11.54 -24.33 -18.07
C LEU A 32 11.01 -23.10 -18.82
N TYR A 33 10.35 -23.28 -19.96
CA TYR A 33 9.71 -22.20 -20.71
C TYR A 33 8.62 -21.52 -19.88
N VAL A 34 7.75 -22.29 -19.24
CA VAL A 34 6.71 -21.78 -18.34
C VAL A 34 7.33 -21.01 -17.18
N ILE A 35 8.38 -21.56 -16.54
CA ILE A 35 9.11 -20.89 -15.46
C ILE A 35 9.70 -19.55 -15.94
N VAL A 36 10.45 -19.55 -17.06
CA VAL A 36 11.07 -18.33 -17.63
C VAL A 36 10.01 -17.27 -17.95
N ARG A 37 8.85 -17.68 -18.45
CA ARG A 37 7.74 -16.78 -18.79
C ARG A 37 7.03 -16.26 -17.53
N SER A 38 6.69 -17.11 -16.57
CA SER A 38 6.02 -16.73 -15.32
C SER A 38 6.90 -15.85 -14.42
N LEU A 39 8.22 -16.01 -14.50
CA LEU A 39 9.19 -15.22 -13.75
C LEU A 39 9.65 -13.95 -14.49
N ASN A 40 9.15 -13.71 -15.71
CA ASN A 40 9.53 -12.60 -16.58
C ASN A 40 11.06 -12.44 -16.75
N LEU A 41 11.82 -13.54 -16.78
CA LEU A 41 13.30 -13.47 -16.75
C LEU A 41 13.89 -12.76 -17.97
N LYS A 42 13.19 -12.80 -19.11
CA LYS A 42 13.57 -12.13 -20.36
C LYS A 42 13.30 -10.63 -20.38
N CYS A 43 12.50 -10.10 -19.46
CA CYS A 43 12.22 -8.67 -19.42
C CYS A 43 13.50 -7.90 -19.02
N PRO A 44 13.87 -6.82 -19.73
CA PRO A 44 15.04 -6.03 -19.35
C PRO A 44 14.81 -5.30 -18.03
N THR A 45 15.92 -4.93 -17.41
CA THR A 45 15.95 -3.93 -16.33
C THR A 45 16.26 -2.57 -16.95
N ALA A 46 15.81 -1.50 -16.30
CA ALA A 46 16.00 -0.14 -16.78
C ALA A 46 15.96 0.85 -15.61
N ALA A 47 16.40 2.08 -15.86
CA ALA A 47 16.10 3.19 -14.97
C ALA A 47 14.58 3.45 -14.94
N PRO A 48 14.05 4.01 -13.85
CA PRO A 48 12.65 4.45 -13.80
C PRO A 48 12.34 5.42 -14.95
N ASP A 49 11.17 5.24 -15.58
CA ASP A 49 10.58 6.24 -16.47
C ASP A 49 10.10 7.43 -15.63
N ILE A 50 10.77 8.57 -15.80
CA ILE A 50 10.50 9.79 -15.04
C ILE A 50 9.66 10.74 -15.89
N THR A 51 8.50 11.13 -15.36
CA THR A 51 7.69 12.23 -15.90
C THR A 51 7.67 13.38 -14.91
N CYS A 52 8.12 14.56 -15.33
CA CYS A 52 8.05 15.81 -14.56
C CYS A 52 8.27 17.01 -15.49
N GLN A 53 7.82 18.20 -15.08
CA GLN A 53 8.22 19.43 -15.77
C GLN A 53 9.68 19.78 -15.51
N ASP A 54 10.33 20.42 -16.49
CA ASP A 54 11.70 20.92 -16.32
C ASP A 54 11.73 22.18 -15.45
N THR A 55 12.05 22.01 -14.17
CA THR A 55 12.15 23.11 -13.19
C THR A 55 13.50 23.06 -12.49
N PRO A 56 14.00 24.18 -11.93
CA PRO A 56 15.25 24.18 -11.17
C PRO A 56 15.28 23.14 -10.04
N LEU A 57 14.17 22.99 -9.33
CA LEU A 57 14.00 21.99 -8.29
C LEU A 57 14.08 20.57 -8.87
N ASN A 58 13.33 20.26 -9.93
CA ASN A 58 13.30 18.89 -10.48
C ASN A 58 14.66 18.49 -11.05
N ARG A 59 15.38 19.40 -11.74
CA ARG A 59 16.77 19.14 -12.18
C ARG A 59 17.68 18.86 -11.01
N TYR A 60 17.58 19.65 -9.94
CA TYR A 60 18.37 19.44 -8.73
C TYR A 60 18.05 18.08 -8.09
N LEU A 61 16.78 17.70 -7.99
CA LEU A 61 16.35 16.44 -7.39
C LEU A 61 16.83 15.24 -8.22
N LEU A 62 16.73 15.28 -9.54
CA LEU A 62 17.22 14.21 -10.41
C LEU A 62 18.76 14.06 -10.38
N LYS A 63 19.47 15.17 -10.15
CA LYS A 63 20.94 15.16 -9.95
C LYS A 63 21.32 14.64 -8.56
N SER A 64 20.61 15.08 -7.52
CA SER A 64 20.95 14.81 -6.11
C SER A 64 20.39 13.47 -5.60
N CYS A 65 19.42 12.91 -6.32
CA CYS A 65 18.82 11.59 -6.06
C CYS A 65 19.11 10.64 -7.25
N PRO A 66 20.37 10.24 -7.49
CA PRO A 66 20.76 9.46 -8.66
C PRO A 66 20.11 8.07 -8.70
N ILE A 67 19.55 7.59 -7.59
CA ILE A 67 18.78 6.34 -7.56
C ILE A 67 17.54 6.41 -8.47
N LEU A 68 16.97 7.59 -8.72
CA LEU A 68 15.84 7.78 -9.65
C LEU A 68 16.24 7.74 -11.13
N THR A 69 17.54 7.90 -11.44
CA THR A 69 18.06 7.92 -12.82
C THR A 69 18.94 6.72 -13.14
N LYS A 70 19.26 5.90 -12.13
CA LYS A 70 20.01 4.65 -12.27
C LYS A 70 19.07 3.47 -12.46
N GLU A 71 19.61 2.45 -13.12
CA GLU A 71 18.92 1.18 -13.31
C GLU A 71 18.56 0.53 -11.97
N TYR A 72 17.30 0.11 -11.84
CA TYR A 72 16.84 -0.72 -10.74
C TYR A 72 17.12 -2.20 -11.06
N ILE A 73 17.88 -2.87 -10.20
CA ILE A 73 18.33 -4.25 -10.40
C ILE A 73 17.69 -5.18 -9.34
N PRO A 74 16.56 -5.84 -9.67
CA PRO A 74 15.95 -6.83 -8.80
C PRO A 74 16.69 -8.18 -8.84
N PRO A 75 16.48 -9.07 -7.85
CA PRO A 75 17.07 -10.41 -7.83
C PRO A 75 16.85 -11.17 -9.15
N LEU A 76 17.92 -11.67 -9.75
CA LEU A 76 17.92 -12.20 -11.12
C LEU A 76 16.87 -13.31 -11.35
N LEU A 77 16.73 -14.24 -10.41
CA LEU A 77 15.94 -15.47 -10.61
C LEU A 77 14.43 -15.30 -10.40
N TRP A 78 13.97 -14.23 -9.75
CA TRP A 78 12.55 -14.10 -9.41
C TRP A 78 12.07 -12.65 -9.27
N GLY A 79 13.00 -11.70 -9.10
CA GLY A 79 12.71 -10.31 -8.83
C GLY A 79 12.09 -9.57 -10.01
N LYS A 80 12.13 -10.10 -11.23
CA LYS A 80 11.39 -9.55 -12.38
C LYS A 80 9.90 -9.94 -12.41
N SER A 81 9.46 -10.78 -11.48
CA SER A 81 8.05 -11.14 -11.33
C SER A 81 7.39 -10.28 -10.25
N GLY A 82 6.56 -9.32 -10.68
CA GLY A 82 5.77 -8.50 -9.76
C GLY A 82 4.88 -9.30 -8.82
N HIS A 83 4.40 -10.47 -9.26
CA HIS A 83 3.67 -11.41 -8.40
C HIS A 83 4.52 -11.94 -7.25
N LEU A 84 5.73 -12.44 -7.55
CA LEU A 84 6.62 -12.95 -6.51
C LEU A 84 7.13 -11.85 -5.59
N GLN A 85 7.47 -10.69 -6.14
CA GLN A 85 7.83 -9.54 -5.31
C GLN A 85 6.70 -9.19 -4.32
N THR A 86 5.46 -9.10 -4.78
CA THR A 86 4.29 -8.80 -3.92
C THR A 86 4.05 -9.91 -2.89
N ALA A 87 4.10 -11.18 -3.30
CA ALA A 87 3.80 -12.32 -2.44
C ALA A 87 4.87 -12.56 -1.36
N LEU A 88 6.16 -12.49 -1.73
CA LEU A 88 7.27 -12.65 -0.80
C LEU A 88 7.28 -11.53 0.24
N TYR A 89 6.99 -10.30 -0.20
CA TYR A 89 6.83 -9.17 0.71
C TYR A 89 5.70 -9.38 1.71
N GLY A 90 4.54 -9.84 1.25
CA GLY A 90 3.37 -10.10 2.10
C GLY A 90 3.54 -11.26 3.10
N LYS A 91 4.25 -12.34 2.71
CA LYS A 91 4.34 -13.58 3.51
C LYS A 91 5.59 -13.67 4.39
N MET A 92 6.75 -13.30 3.85
CA MET A 92 8.04 -13.48 4.54
C MET A 92 8.56 -12.16 5.12
N GLY A 93 7.93 -11.04 4.77
CA GLY A 93 8.49 -9.72 5.05
C GLY A 93 9.90 -9.61 4.47
N ARG A 94 10.73 -8.77 5.07
CA ARG A 94 12.15 -8.68 4.72
C ARG A 94 12.96 -9.60 5.65
N VAL A 95 13.87 -10.38 5.06
CA VAL A 95 14.77 -11.27 5.80
C VAL A 95 15.50 -10.46 6.88
N LYS A 96 15.46 -10.91 8.15
CA LYS A 96 16.03 -10.20 9.31
C LYS A 96 15.47 -8.78 9.55
N SER A 97 14.14 -8.64 9.52
CA SER A 97 13.47 -7.37 9.82
C SER A 97 13.83 -6.82 11.22
N PRO A 98 14.32 -5.57 11.33
CA PRO A 98 14.73 -4.95 12.59
C PRO A 98 13.53 -4.74 13.52
N LYS A 99 13.78 -4.57 14.83
CA LYS A 99 12.75 -4.23 15.83
C LYS A 99 13.00 -2.82 16.39
N PRO A 100 12.68 -1.74 15.66
CA PRO A 100 12.75 -0.38 16.20
C PRO A 100 12.02 -0.28 17.54
N CYS A 101 12.65 0.37 18.53
CA CYS A 101 12.01 0.68 19.79
C CYS A 101 11.23 1.99 19.62
N GLY A 102 9.89 1.92 19.69
CA GLY A 102 9.00 3.06 19.55
C GLY A 102 8.05 3.18 20.73
N LEU A 103 7.60 4.41 20.99
CA LEU A 103 6.60 4.71 22.00
C LEU A 103 5.22 4.81 21.34
N ARG A 104 4.31 3.92 21.74
CA ARG A 104 2.91 3.98 21.31
C ARG A 104 2.20 5.16 21.95
N LYS A 105 1.51 5.94 21.12
CA LYS A 105 0.67 7.06 21.52
C LYS A 105 -0.80 6.73 21.26
N TYR A 106 -1.65 7.21 22.14
CA TYR A 106 -3.10 7.03 22.10
C TYR A 106 -3.75 8.41 22.01
N LEU A 107 -4.60 8.60 21.00
CA LEU A 107 -5.26 9.87 20.71
C LEU A 107 -6.77 9.67 20.79
N PRO A 108 -7.42 10.14 21.86
CA PRO A 108 -8.88 10.17 21.93
C PRO A 108 -9.44 11.04 20.80
N MET A 109 -10.43 10.51 20.09
CA MET A 109 -11.07 11.18 18.96
C MET A 109 -12.49 11.63 19.35
N PRO A 110 -13.05 12.68 18.70
CA PRO A 110 -14.38 13.20 19.03
C PRO A 110 -15.54 12.19 18.88
N ASP A 111 -15.34 11.15 18.06
CA ASP A 111 -16.29 10.06 17.83
C ASP A 111 -16.17 8.92 18.86
N GLY A 112 -15.31 9.07 19.86
CA GLY A 112 -15.01 8.05 20.86
C GLY A 112 -14.00 7.00 20.41
N ALA A 113 -13.50 7.05 19.17
CA ALA A 113 -12.39 6.21 18.73
C ALA A 113 -11.11 6.61 19.47
N THR A 114 -10.19 5.67 19.62
CA THR A 114 -8.83 5.96 20.09
C THR A 114 -7.87 5.64 18.95
N ALA A 115 -7.44 6.67 18.24
CA ALA A 115 -6.41 6.51 17.22
C ALA A 115 -5.08 6.19 17.89
N THR A 116 -4.27 5.33 17.26
CA THR A 116 -2.94 4.99 17.78
C THR A 116 -1.89 5.19 16.71
N PHE A 117 -0.69 5.56 17.14
CA PHE A 117 0.48 5.63 16.28
C PHE A 117 1.71 5.37 17.13
N ASP A 118 2.79 4.88 16.51
CA ASP A 118 4.05 4.66 17.21
C ASP A 118 5.08 5.72 16.80
N LEU A 119 5.74 6.30 17.81
CA LEU A 119 6.76 7.33 17.66
C LEU A 119 8.16 6.74 17.88
N PHE A 120 9.07 7.00 16.96
CA PHE A 120 10.44 6.48 16.98
C PHE A 120 11.42 7.65 16.87
N GLU A 121 12.31 7.78 17.86
CA GLU A 121 13.32 8.87 17.89
C GLU A 121 14.49 8.59 16.94
N PRO A 122 15.15 9.64 16.41
CA PRO A 122 16.31 9.45 15.53
C PRO A 122 17.46 8.75 16.27
N GLN A 123 18.23 7.93 15.54
CA GLN A 123 19.43 7.23 16.06
C GLN A 123 20.74 7.96 15.73
N SER A 124 20.67 9.00 14.91
CA SER A 124 21.80 9.81 14.46
C SER A 124 21.35 11.26 14.27
N ILE A 125 22.31 12.17 14.09
CA ILE A 125 22.00 13.56 13.75
C ILE A 125 21.67 13.63 12.25
N HIS A 126 20.56 14.31 11.90
CA HIS A 126 20.17 14.49 10.51
C HIS A 126 21.24 15.27 9.74
N SER A 127 21.44 14.95 8.45
CA SER A 127 22.51 15.54 7.62
C SER A 127 22.46 17.07 7.49
N THR A 128 21.28 17.68 7.65
CA THR A 128 21.13 19.14 7.66
C THR A 128 21.31 19.77 9.05
N GLY A 129 21.27 18.98 10.11
CA GLY A 129 21.22 19.44 11.50
C GLY A 129 19.80 19.82 11.98
N ASP A 130 18.79 19.77 11.10
CA ASP A 130 17.41 20.14 11.44
C ASP A 130 16.64 19.00 12.14
N ASP A 131 15.61 19.37 12.88
CA ASP A 131 14.66 18.42 13.46
C ASP A 131 13.57 18.04 12.44
N ILE A 132 13.65 16.84 11.87
CA ILE A 132 12.73 16.40 10.80
C ILE A 132 11.99 15.13 11.19
N THR A 133 10.67 15.18 11.09
CA THR A 133 9.79 14.04 11.37
C THR A 133 9.16 13.49 10.08
N MET A 134 9.40 12.21 9.79
CA MET A 134 8.65 11.46 8.80
C MET A 134 7.31 11.00 9.39
N VAL A 135 6.20 11.52 8.86
CA VAL A 135 4.84 11.09 9.20
C VAL A 135 4.37 10.06 8.17
N ILE A 136 4.19 8.82 8.64
CA ILE A 136 4.09 7.64 7.78
C ILE A 136 2.68 7.04 7.88
N CYS A 137 2.03 6.89 6.72
CA CYS A 137 0.75 6.22 6.57
C CYS A 137 0.93 4.84 5.90
N PRO A 138 0.71 3.73 6.63
CA PRO A 138 0.80 2.38 6.06
C PRO A 138 -0.31 2.04 5.06
N GLY A 139 -0.13 0.92 4.36
CA GLY A 139 -1.15 0.36 3.46
C GLY A 139 -2.37 -0.19 4.20
N ILE A 140 -3.32 -0.74 3.44
CA ILE A 140 -4.62 -1.22 3.95
C ILE A 140 -4.44 -2.21 5.12
N GLY A 141 -5.05 -1.90 6.27
CA GLY A 141 -5.02 -2.78 7.45
C GLY A 141 -3.64 -3.00 8.07
N ASN A 142 -2.67 -2.14 7.74
CA ASN A 142 -1.33 -2.23 8.30
C ASN A 142 -1.12 -1.25 9.46
N HIS A 143 -0.02 -1.46 10.16
CA HIS A 143 0.37 -0.77 11.37
C HIS A 143 1.90 -0.77 11.48
N SER A 144 2.44 -0.07 12.47
CA SER A 144 3.86 0.09 12.76
C SER A 144 4.65 -1.22 12.87
N GLU A 145 4.03 -2.29 13.35
CA GLU A 145 4.73 -3.56 13.63
C GLU A 145 4.92 -4.44 12.38
N LYS A 146 4.40 -4.02 11.22
CA LYS A 146 4.61 -4.74 9.95
C LYS A 146 6.08 -4.65 9.52
N HIS A 147 6.62 -5.74 8.98
CA HIS A 147 8.04 -5.88 8.66
C HIS A 147 8.61 -4.78 7.77
N TYR A 148 7.84 -4.34 6.77
CA TYR A 148 8.29 -3.31 5.86
C TYR A 148 8.37 -1.93 6.50
N ILE A 149 7.37 -1.58 7.32
CA ILE A 149 7.38 -0.35 8.09
C ILE A 149 8.55 -0.35 9.04
N ARG A 150 8.79 -1.45 9.78
CA ARG A 150 9.92 -1.57 10.70
C ARG A 150 11.27 -1.41 10.01
N THR A 151 11.42 -1.98 8.83
CA THR A 151 12.66 -1.85 8.04
C THR A 151 12.86 -0.41 7.55
N PHE A 152 11.80 0.23 7.06
CA PHE A 152 11.85 1.62 6.63
C PHE A 152 12.15 2.56 7.81
N VAL A 153 11.47 2.39 8.94
CA VAL A 153 11.69 3.17 10.17
C VAL A 153 13.11 3.01 10.69
N ASP A 154 13.64 1.79 10.79
CA ASP A 154 15.02 1.54 11.22
C ASP A 154 16.03 2.28 10.32
N TYR A 155 15.82 2.22 9.01
CA TYR A 155 16.68 2.92 8.06
C TYR A 155 16.57 4.44 8.20
N SER A 156 15.36 4.98 8.30
CA SER A 156 15.12 6.43 8.47
C SER A 156 15.67 6.97 9.79
N GLN A 157 15.53 6.23 10.90
CA GLN A 157 16.12 6.61 12.20
C GLN A 157 17.65 6.74 12.11
N LYS A 158 18.31 5.83 11.40
CA LYS A 158 19.77 5.86 11.16
C LYS A 158 20.22 7.02 10.28
N GLN A 159 19.30 7.65 9.56
CA GLN A 159 19.53 8.85 8.75
C GLN A 159 19.16 10.14 9.49
N GLY A 160 18.78 10.03 10.77
CA GLY A 160 18.49 11.15 11.65
C GLY A 160 17.05 11.65 11.59
N TYR A 161 16.14 10.88 11.00
CA TYR A 161 14.71 11.22 11.02
C TYR A 161 14.01 10.67 12.26
N ARG A 162 13.18 11.50 12.90
CA ARG A 162 12.10 11.00 13.76
C ARG A 162 11.04 10.36 12.89
N CYS A 163 10.45 9.25 13.30
CA CYS A 163 9.38 8.60 12.55
C CYS A 163 8.11 8.51 13.40
N ALA A 164 6.98 8.94 12.85
CA ALA A 164 5.65 8.74 13.44
C ALA A 164 4.82 7.88 12.48
N VAL A 165 4.48 6.66 12.89
CA VAL A 165 3.75 5.72 12.04
C VAL A 165 2.34 5.52 12.54
N LEU A 166 1.35 5.85 11.70
CA LEU A 166 -0.06 5.61 11.97
C LEU A 166 -0.33 4.11 12.10
N ASN A 167 -1.15 3.73 13.08
CA ASN A 167 -1.76 2.42 13.16
C ASN A 167 -3.23 2.54 12.75
N HIS A 168 -3.61 1.88 11.66
CA HIS A 168 -5.02 1.88 11.22
C HIS A 168 -5.91 1.32 12.32
N LEU A 169 -7.08 1.94 12.55
CA LEU A 169 -8.01 1.53 13.62
C LEU A 169 -8.44 0.07 13.45
N GLY A 170 -8.19 -0.74 14.50
CA GLY A 170 -8.48 -2.17 14.51
C GLY A 170 -7.39 -3.03 13.84
N ALA A 171 -6.37 -2.44 13.20
CA ALA A 171 -5.32 -3.22 12.55
C ALA A 171 -4.31 -3.84 13.53
N LEU A 172 -4.17 -3.27 14.73
CA LEU A 172 -3.28 -3.80 15.76
C LEU A 172 -3.95 -4.99 16.48
N PRO A 173 -3.30 -6.17 16.56
CA PRO A 173 -3.94 -7.39 17.05
C PRO A 173 -4.31 -7.34 18.54
N ASN A 174 -3.59 -6.54 19.34
CA ASN A 174 -3.75 -6.48 20.80
C ASN A 174 -4.42 -5.18 21.28
N ILE A 175 -5.07 -4.42 20.39
CA ILE A 175 -5.75 -3.18 20.74
C ILE A 175 -7.21 -3.27 20.28
N GLU A 176 -8.12 -3.23 21.24
CA GLU A 176 -9.55 -3.21 20.94
C GLU A 176 -10.02 -1.85 20.42
N LEU A 177 -11.06 -1.87 19.58
CA LEU A 177 -11.74 -0.67 19.15
C LEU A 177 -12.54 -0.08 20.31
N THR A 178 -12.35 1.21 20.56
CA THR A 178 -13.10 1.97 21.59
C THR A 178 -14.38 2.62 21.06
N SER A 179 -14.64 2.49 19.75
CA SER A 179 -15.86 2.93 19.08
C SER A 179 -16.25 1.95 17.98
N PRO A 180 -17.52 1.95 17.51
CA PRO A 180 -17.98 1.10 16.43
C PRO A 180 -17.51 1.62 15.06
N ARG A 181 -16.21 1.90 14.91
CA ARG A 181 -15.62 2.45 13.70
C ARG A 181 -14.25 1.84 13.42
N MET A 182 -14.06 1.43 12.17
CA MET A 182 -12.77 1.03 11.63
C MET A 182 -12.17 2.11 10.74
N PHE A 183 -10.89 1.91 10.37
CA PHE A 183 -10.29 2.69 9.30
C PHE A 183 -11.03 2.43 7.97
N THR A 184 -11.02 3.41 7.07
CA THR A 184 -11.69 3.31 5.77
C THR A 184 -10.77 3.86 4.67
N TYR A 185 -11.14 3.69 3.40
CA TYR A 185 -10.24 3.89 2.26
C TYR A 185 -9.59 5.29 2.18
N GLY A 186 -10.36 6.37 2.37
CA GLY A 186 -9.88 7.74 2.24
C GLY A 186 -9.92 8.54 3.53
N CYS A 187 -10.15 7.89 4.67
CA CYS A 187 -10.32 8.58 5.93
C CYS A 187 -9.00 9.26 6.38
N THR A 188 -9.02 10.59 6.48
CA THR A 188 -7.85 11.39 6.87
C THR A 188 -7.80 11.74 8.36
N TRP A 189 -8.80 11.36 9.17
CA TRP A 189 -8.94 11.85 10.54
C TRP A 189 -7.85 11.37 11.48
N GLU A 190 -7.51 10.07 11.45
CA GLU A 190 -6.47 9.51 12.30
C GLU A 190 -5.10 10.04 11.90
N PHE A 191 -4.86 10.15 10.59
CA PHE A 191 -3.63 10.72 10.05
C PHE A 191 -3.48 12.20 10.44
N SER A 192 -4.55 12.99 10.30
CA SER A 192 -4.60 14.38 10.73
C SER A 192 -4.37 14.54 12.24
N ALA A 193 -4.97 13.68 13.07
CA ALA A 193 -4.77 13.69 14.51
C ALA A 193 -3.31 13.38 14.89
N MET A 194 -2.69 12.40 14.23
CA MET A 194 -1.27 12.09 14.40
C MET A 194 -0.38 13.27 13.99
N VAL A 195 -0.57 13.81 12.78
CA VAL A 195 0.22 14.96 12.29
C VAL A 195 0.06 16.17 13.21
N GLY A 196 -1.17 16.46 13.65
CA GLY A 196 -1.45 17.53 14.61
C GLY A 196 -0.77 17.30 15.96
N TYR A 197 -0.73 16.07 16.47
CA TYR A 197 0.02 15.74 17.68
C TYR A 197 1.52 16.01 17.51
N ILE A 198 2.11 15.59 16.37
CA ILE A 198 3.54 15.81 16.08
C ILE A 198 3.85 17.30 16.02
N LYS A 199 3.07 18.10 15.27
CA LYS A 199 3.27 19.56 15.16
C LYS A 199 3.20 20.27 16.52
N ARG A 200 2.32 19.81 17.43
CA ARG A 200 2.21 20.38 18.79
C ARG A 200 3.35 19.95 19.71
N THR A 201 3.75 18.68 19.62
CA THR A 201 4.78 18.10 20.50
C THR A 201 6.18 18.57 20.10
N PHE A 202 6.41 18.78 18.81
CA PHE A 202 7.69 19.21 18.24
C PHE A 202 7.47 20.46 17.37
N PRO A 203 7.31 21.67 17.95
CA PRO A 203 6.94 22.87 17.21
C PRO A 203 7.93 23.28 16.13
N GLN A 204 9.21 22.94 16.28
CA GLN A 204 10.26 23.27 15.31
C GLN A 204 10.42 22.20 14.22
N THR A 205 9.70 21.07 14.33
CA THR A 205 9.92 19.97 13.39
C THR A 205 9.38 20.31 12.01
N GLN A 206 10.18 20.03 10.98
CA GLN A 206 9.71 19.96 9.61
C GLN A 206 9.23 18.54 9.30
N LEU A 207 8.28 18.43 8.37
CA LEU A 207 7.58 17.18 8.09
C LEU A 207 7.91 16.65 6.70
N ILE A 208 8.10 15.33 6.64
CA ILE A 208 8.10 14.57 5.39
C ILE A 208 6.93 13.60 5.46
N VAL A 209 6.02 13.70 4.50
CA VAL A 209 4.83 12.86 4.44
C VAL A 209 5.14 11.64 3.59
N VAL A 210 4.92 10.43 4.13
CA VAL A 210 5.16 9.17 3.40
C VAL A 210 3.91 8.31 3.42
N GLY A 211 3.43 7.90 2.26
CA GLY A 211 2.25 7.05 2.13
C GLY A 211 2.54 5.79 1.30
N PHE A 212 2.15 4.63 1.82
CA PHE A 212 2.29 3.35 1.12
C PHE A 212 0.93 2.81 0.69
N SER A 213 0.74 2.53 -0.60
CA SER A 213 -0.50 1.96 -1.15
C SER A 213 -1.71 2.80 -0.74
N LEU A 214 -2.64 2.24 0.06
CA LEU A 214 -3.76 2.98 0.67
C LEU A 214 -3.31 4.24 1.42
N GLY A 215 -2.20 4.15 2.16
CA GLY A 215 -1.66 5.27 2.91
C GLY A 215 -1.18 6.42 2.01
N GLY A 216 -0.83 6.13 0.75
CA GLY A 216 -0.60 7.14 -0.28
C GLY A 216 -1.88 7.95 -0.54
N ASN A 217 -3.00 7.25 -0.77
CA ASN A 217 -4.30 7.90 -1.01
C ASN A 217 -4.68 8.81 0.18
N ILE A 218 -4.55 8.31 1.41
CA ILE A 218 -4.84 9.07 2.63
C ILE A 218 -3.91 10.28 2.75
N ALA A 219 -2.60 10.10 2.54
CA ALA A 219 -1.61 11.18 2.63
C ALA A 219 -1.85 12.29 1.59
N CYS A 220 -2.04 11.92 0.32
CA CYS A 220 -2.33 12.88 -0.74
C CYS A 220 -3.68 13.58 -0.55
N LYS A 221 -4.72 12.84 -0.12
CA LYS A 221 -6.02 13.43 0.22
C LYS A 221 -5.90 14.41 1.38
N TYR A 222 -5.24 14.03 2.48
CA TYR A 222 -4.99 14.91 3.62
C TYR A 222 -4.32 16.23 3.22
N LEU A 223 -3.25 16.18 2.44
CA LEU A 223 -2.55 17.40 2.01
C LEU A 223 -3.38 18.26 1.05
N GLY A 224 -4.22 17.64 0.22
CA GLY A 224 -5.08 18.33 -0.75
C GLY A 224 -6.43 18.82 -0.21
N GLU A 225 -6.87 18.33 0.95
CA GLU A 225 -8.14 18.71 1.59
C GLU A 225 -8.11 20.13 2.18
N ASN A 226 -6.97 20.56 2.74
CA ASN A 226 -6.83 21.88 3.36
C ASN A 226 -5.39 22.42 3.21
N PRO A 227 -5.18 23.66 2.71
CA PRO A 227 -3.84 24.25 2.63
C PRO A 227 -3.05 24.24 3.95
N ALA A 228 -3.73 24.38 5.10
CA ALA A 228 -3.08 24.35 6.42
C ALA A 228 -2.42 22.99 6.73
N ASN A 229 -2.88 21.90 6.10
CA ASN A 229 -2.27 20.57 6.27
C ASN A 229 -0.85 20.51 5.68
N GLN A 230 -0.52 21.41 4.76
CA GLN A 230 0.80 21.49 4.11
C GLN A 230 1.79 22.38 4.89
N GLU A 231 1.37 23.06 5.96
CA GLU A 231 2.27 23.87 6.80
C GLU A 231 3.39 22.98 7.37
N ARG A 232 4.65 23.43 7.25
CA ARG A 232 5.87 22.71 7.67
C ARG A 232 6.11 21.39 6.94
N VAL A 233 5.41 21.12 5.83
CA VAL A 233 5.69 19.92 5.01
C VAL A 233 6.72 20.27 3.96
N LEU A 234 7.87 19.60 3.99
CA LEU A 234 8.95 19.78 3.01
C LEU A 234 8.64 19.04 1.71
N CYS A 235 8.11 17.82 1.81
CA CYS A 235 7.68 17.05 0.66
C CYS A 235 6.73 15.90 1.05
N CYS A 236 6.11 15.32 0.04
CA CYS A 236 5.31 14.11 0.14
C CYS A 236 5.85 13.04 -0.82
N VAL A 237 5.92 11.78 -0.35
CA VAL A 237 6.29 10.62 -1.15
C VAL A 237 5.19 9.57 -1.05
N SER A 238 4.60 9.21 -2.20
CA SER A 238 3.55 8.20 -2.31
C SER A 238 4.01 7.03 -3.15
N ILE A 239 3.91 5.81 -2.60
CA ILE A 239 4.40 4.58 -3.27
C ILE A 239 3.26 3.60 -3.54
N CYS A 240 3.22 3.04 -4.76
CA CYS A 240 2.26 2.03 -5.21
C CYS A 240 0.79 2.42 -4.96
N GLN A 241 0.47 3.71 -5.12
CA GLN A 241 -0.87 4.22 -4.88
C GLN A 241 -1.83 3.85 -6.02
N GLY A 242 -3.11 3.65 -5.67
CA GLY A 242 -4.20 3.39 -6.63
C GLY A 242 -4.92 4.64 -7.19
N TYR A 243 -4.75 5.82 -6.58
CA TYR A 243 -5.28 7.15 -6.96
C TYR A 243 -6.81 7.32 -7.02
N SER A 244 -7.54 6.35 -7.57
CA SER A 244 -9.01 6.34 -7.69
C SER A 244 -9.55 4.95 -7.36
N ALA A 245 -10.20 4.81 -6.21
CA ALA A 245 -10.88 3.57 -5.81
C ALA A 245 -12.00 3.21 -6.78
N LEU A 246 -12.76 4.21 -7.26
CA LEU A 246 -13.87 3.98 -8.17
C LEU A 246 -13.39 3.35 -9.49
N ARG A 247 -12.31 3.89 -10.08
CA ARG A 247 -11.71 3.32 -11.31
C ARG A 247 -11.02 1.98 -11.04
N ALA A 248 -10.38 1.83 -9.88
CA ALA A 248 -9.72 0.60 -9.50
C ALA A 248 -10.71 -0.57 -9.34
N GLN A 249 -11.93 -0.28 -8.85
CA GLN A 249 -13.00 -1.27 -8.64
C GLN A 249 -13.29 -2.10 -9.90
N GLU A 250 -13.40 -1.45 -11.06
CA GLU A 250 -13.66 -2.13 -12.34
C GLU A 250 -12.55 -3.13 -12.69
N THR A 251 -11.31 -2.78 -12.36
CA THR A 251 -10.12 -3.60 -12.67
C THR A 251 -9.86 -4.71 -11.64
N PHE A 252 -10.32 -4.55 -10.39
CA PHE A 252 -10.13 -5.55 -9.33
C PHE A 252 -10.99 -6.81 -9.49
N LEU A 253 -11.99 -6.77 -10.37
CA LEU A 253 -12.82 -7.92 -10.72
C LEU A 253 -12.23 -8.75 -11.87
N GLN A 254 -11.20 -8.24 -12.53
CA GLN A 254 -10.58 -8.89 -13.67
C GLN A 254 -9.55 -9.95 -13.22
N TRP A 255 -9.43 -11.02 -14.01
CA TRP A 255 -8.50 -12.14 -13.75
C TRP A 255 -7.12 -11.93 -14.37
N ASP A 256 -6.95 -10.92 -15.22
CA ASP A 256 -5.64 -10.60 -15.76
C ASP A 256 -4.71 -10.16 -14.61
N GLN A 257 -3.47 -10.69 -14.65
CA GLN A 257 -2.52 -10.56 -13.54
C GLN A 257 -3.08 -11.00 -12.17
N CYS A 258 -3.96 -12.01 -12.13
CA CYS A 258 -4.51 -12.56 -10.88
C CYS A 258 -5.15 -11.51 -9.93
N ARG A 259 -5.59 -10.35 -10.44
CA ARG A 259 -6.08 -9.23 -9.61
C ARG A 259 -7.23 -9.63 -8.69
N ARG A 260 -8.17 -10.40 -9.21
CA ARG A 260 -9.27 -10.95 -8.43
C ARG A 260 -8.83 -11.85 -7.27
N LEU A 261 -7.74 -12.61 -7.43
CA LEU A 261 -7.17 -13.42 -6.34
C LEU A 261 -6.59 -12.51 -5.25
N TYR A 262 -5.84 -11.46 -5.61
CA TYR A 262 -5.34 -10.52 -4.61
C TYR A 262 -6.47 -9.76 -3.90
N ASN A 263 -7.50 -9.34 -4.63
CA ASN A 263 -8.70 -8.73 -4.05
C ASN A 263 -9.36 -9.66 -3.02
N PHE A 264 -9.48 -10.95 -3.35
CA PHE A 264 -9.96 -11.97 -2.42
C PHE A 264 -9.09 -12.10 -1.16
N LEU A 265 -7.76 -12.16 -1.31
CA LEU A 265 -6.84 -12.25 -0.17
C LEU A 265 -6.89 -10.99 0.73
N MET A 266 -6.98 -9.81 0.13
CA MET A 266 -7.15 -8.55 0.88
C MET A 266 -8.50 -8.52 1.60
N ALA A 267 -9.58 -8.96 0.94
CA ALA A 267 -10.89 -9.08 1.54
C ALA A 267 -10.89 -10.07 2.71
N ASP A 268 -10.22 -11.21 2.58
CA ASP A 268 -10.08 -12.19 3.68
C ASP A 268 -9.33 -11.61 4.89
N ASN A 269 -8.25 -10.86 4.65
CA ASN A 269 -7.56 -10.14 5.72
C ASN A 269 -8.46 -9.08 6.37
N MET A 270 -9.23 -8.32 5.59
CA MET A 270 -10.20 -7.35 6.16
C MET A 270 -11.27 -8.03 6.98
N LYS A 271 -11.83 -9.15 6.51
CA LYS A 271 -12.80 -9.95 7.29
C LYS A 271 -12.20 -10.37 8.63
N LYS A 272 -10.96 -10.87 8.66
CA LYS A 272 -10.31 -11.25 9.91
C LYS A 272 -10.22 -10.10 10.91
N ILE A 273 -9.88 -8.90 10.44
CA ILE A 273 -9.82 -7.70 11.30
C ILE A 273 -11.22 -7.29 11.78
N ILE A 274 -12.22 -7.28 10.91
CA ILE A 274 -13.60 -6.92 11.29
C ILE A 274 -14.13 -7.92 12.33
N LEU A 275 -13.90 -9.21 12.09
CA LEU A 275 -14.38 -10.29 12.96
C LEU A 275 -13.66 -10.31 14.32
N SER A 276 -12.39 -9.93 14.40
CA SER A 276 -11.69 -9.78 15.69
C SER A 276 -12.28 -8.67 16.55
N HIS A 277 -12.97 -7.70 15.95
CA HIS A 277 -13.64 -6.60 16.66
C HIS A 277 -15.16 -6.66 16.63
N ARG A 278 -15.75 -7.83 16.36
CA ARG A 278 -17.21 -7.98 16.20
C ARG A 278 -18.01 -7.41 17.37
N ALA A 279 -17.55 -7.58 18.61
CA ALA A 279 -18.26 -7.13 19.80
C ALA A 279 -18.31 -5.59 19.88
N SER A 280 -17.20 -4.92 19.56
CA SER A 280 -17.12 -3.45 19.54
C SER A 280 -17.84 -2.83 18.34
N LEU A 281 -17.90 -3.53 17.21
CA LEU A 281 -18.51 -3.03 15.97
C LEU A 281 -20.02 -3.24 15.89
N PHE A 282 -20.50 -4.41 16.31
CA PHE A 282 -21.89 -4.81 16.15
C PHE A 282 -22.69 -4.75 17.47
N GLY A 283 -22.02 -4.59 18.62
CA GLY A 283 -22.65 -4.57 19.95
C GLY A 283 -23.06 -5.96 20.44
N MET A 284 -23.49 -6.09 21.70
CA MET A 284 -23.93 -7.37 22.31
C MET A 284 -25.43 -7.65 22.18
N SER A 285 -26.16 -6.99 21.27
CA SER A 285 -27.63 -7.03 21.27
C SER A 285 -28.24 -6.88 19.88
N SER A 286 -28.40 -7.98 19.13
CA SER A 286 -29.65 -8.29 18.40
C SER A 286 -29.59 -9.67 17.71
N SER A 287 -30.09 -10.69 18.40
CA SER A 287 -29.95 -12.13 18.08
C SER A 287 -30.47 -12.59 16.71
N ASN A 288 -31.27 -11.79 15.99
CA ASN A 288 -31.83 -12.19 14.69
C ASN A 288 -31.31 -11.36 13.50
N MET A 289 -30.86 -10.11 13.72
CA MET A 289 -30.32 -9.26 12.65
C MET A 289 -28.80 -9.46 12.48
N GLU A 290 -28.09 -9.76 13.59
CA GLU A 290 -26.66 -10.11 13.56
C GLU A 290 -26.37 -11.32 12.66
N ALA A 291 -27.21 -12.36 12.65
CA ALA A 291 -26.89 -13.60 11.93
C ALA A 291 -26.88 -13.44 10.40
N ALA A 292 -27.84 -12.70 9.84
CA ALA A 292 -27.93 -12.47 8.40
C ALA A 292 -26.83 -11.53 7.91
N ASP A 293 -26.59 -10.42 8.61
CA ASP A 293 -25.56 -9.44 8.24
C ASP A 293 -24.14 -10.00 8.40
N LEU A 294 -23.89 -10.81 9.44
CA LEU A 294 -22.62 -11.54 9.59
C LEU A 294 -22.46 -12.58 8.48
N SER A 295 -23.53 -13.30 8.08
CA SER A 295 -23.47 -14.26 6.97
C SER A 295 -23.04 -13.59 5.65
N HIS A 296 -23.59 -12.41 5.35
CA HIS A 296 -23.17 -11.62 4.20
C HIS A 296 -21.70 -11.18 4.28
N LEU A 297 -21.22 -10.80 5.47
CA LEU A 297 -19.81 -10.47 5.68
C LEU A 297 -18.89 -11.69 5.49
N TYR A 298 -19.24 -12.87 6.02
CA TYR A 298 -18.44 -14.09 5.86
C TYR A 298 -18.29 -14.50 4.40
N THR A 299 -19.37 -14.37 3.63
CA THR A 299 -19.44 -14.73 2.19
C THR A 299 -18.81 -13.69 1.27
N ALA A 300 -18.46 -12.49 1.77
CA ALA A 300 -17.81 -11.47 0.96
C ALA A 300 -16.45 -11.95 0.42
N THR A 301 -16.23 -11.75 -0.88
CA THR A 301 -15.04 -12.17 -1.64
C THR A 301 -14.23 -11.00 -2.20
N SER A 302 -14.67 -9.78 -1.93
CA SER A 302 -14.01 -8.55 -2.38
C SER A 302 -14.13 -7.45 -1.33
N LEU A 303 -13.19 -6.51 -1.33
CA LEU A 303 -13.22 -5.34 -0.44
C LEU A 303 -14.52 -4.53 -0.61
N MET A 304 -14.98 -4.40 -1.84
CA MET A 304 -16.23 -3.71 -2.16
C MET A 304 -17.47 -4.37 -1.54
N GLN A 305 -17.55 -5.70 -1.58
CA GLN A 305 -18.66 -6.42 -0.95
C GLN A 305 -18.65 -6.22 0.58
N ILE A 306 -17.46 -6.16 1.19
CA ILE A 306 -17.31 -5.83 2.61
C ILE A 306 -17.83 -4.41 2.87
N ASP A 307 -17.37 -3.42 2.11
CA ASP A 307 -17.79 -2.02 2.29
C ASP A 307 -19.29 -1.83 2.05
N ASP A 308 -19.88 -2.50 1.05
CA ASP A 308 -21.33 -2.48 0.78
C ASP A 308 -22.12 -3.09 1.94
N ASN A 309 -21.70 -4.26 2.45
CA ASN A 309 -22.36 -4.91 3.58
C ASN A 309 -22.29 -4.06 4.85
N ILE A 310 -21.12 -3.49 5.15
CA ILE A 310 -20.94 -2.58 6.29
C ILE A 310 -21.82 -1.33 6.12
N MET A 311 -21.84 -0.73 4.92
CA MET A 311 -22.68 0.44 4.62
C MET A 311 -24.17 0.12 4.83
N ARG A 312 -24.64 -1.05 4.38
CA ARG A 312 -26.03 -1.50 4.56
C ARG A 312 -26.38 -1.73 6.02
N TYR A 313 -25.49 -2.38 6.78
CA TYR A 313 -25.67 -2.60 8.20
C TYR A 313 -25.91 -1.28 8.95
N PHE A 314 -25.01 -0.29 8.75
CA PHE A 314 -25.15 1.01 9.40
C PHE A 314 -26.40 1.79 8.95
N LYS A 315 -26.79 1.70 7.66
CA LYS A 315 -28.03 2.31 7.15
C LYS A 315 -29.28 1.70 7.79
N SER A 316 -29.33 0.36 7.91
CA SER A 316 -30.44 -0.35 8.54
C SER A 316 -30.55 0.00 10.02
N PHE A 317 -29.42 -0.02 10.73
CA PHE A 317 -29.35 0.32 12.16
C PHE A 317 -29.76 1.77 12.44
N HIS A 318 -29.38 2.73 11.57
CA HIS A 318 -29.81 4.13 11.68
C HIS A 318 -31.33 4.30 11.55
N LYS A 319 -31.97 3.58 10.61
CA LYS A 319 -33.43 3.63 10.42
C LYS A 319 -34.16 3.11 11.67
N THR A 320 -33.67 2.02 12.26
CA THR A 320 -34.22 1.45 13.50
C THR A 320 -34.04 2.39 14.69
N LEU A 321 -32.93 3.12 14.79
CA LEU A 321 -32.72 4.11 15.86
C LEU A 321 -33.59 5.36 15.72
N LEU A 322 -33.79 5.89 14.51
CA LEU A 322 -34.68 7.04 14.31
C LEU A 322 -36.12 6.73 14.74
N THR A 323 -36.51 5.46 14.72
CA THR A 323 -37.80 4.98 15.23
C THR A 323 -37.80 4.62 16.71
N ALA A 324 -36.64 4.57 17.37
CA ALA A 324 -36.50 4.19 18.78
C ALA A 324 -36.45 5.43 19.70
N PHE A 325 -37.51 5.65 20.48
CA PHE A 325 -37.68 6.82 21.36
C PHE A 325 -36.74 6.87 22.59
N TYR A 326 -35.98 5.82 22.89
CA TYR A 326 -35.22 5.68 24.14
C TYR A 326 -33.77 5.22 23.92
N VAL A 327 -32.96 6.02 23.23
CA VAL A 327 -31.50 5.82 23.18
C VAL A 327 -30.81 6.96 23.94
N PRO A 328 -29.92 6.68 24.91
CA PRO A 328 -29.18 7.72 25.62
C PRO A 328 -28.44 8.65 24.65
N MET A 329 -28.52 9.97 24.88
CA MET A 329 -27.91 10.98 24.00
C MET A 329 -26.40 10.79 23.78
N THR A 330 -25.68 10.19 24.74
CA THR A 330 -24.25 9.86 24.62
C THR A 330 -23.98 8.72 23.64
N ILE A 331 -24.89 7.74 23.54
CA ILE A 331 -24.83 6.63 22.57
C ILE A 331 -25.24 7.14 21.18
N LEU A 332 -26.31 7.93 21.11
CA LEU A 332 -26.72 8.64 19.88
C LEU A 332 -25.59 9.50 19.32
N PHE A 333 -24.87 10.25 20.15
CA PHE A 333 -23.77 11.12 19.71
C PHE A 333 -22.55 10.31 19.20
N LYS A 334 -22.08 9.30 19.95
CA LYS A 334 -20.97 8.42 19.52
C LYS A 334 -21.28 7.66 18.22
N MET A 335 -22.54 7.22 18.08
CA MET A 335 -23.01 6.59 16.84
C MET A 335 -23.18 7.60 15.71
N TYR A 336 -23.77 8.77 15.94
CA TYR A 336 -23.97 9.81 14.92
C TYR A 336 -22.65 10.23 14.26
N VAL A 337 -21.55 10.29 15.01
CA VAL A 337 -20.22 10.59 14.44
C VAL A 337 -19.59 9.38 13.72
N SER A 338 -19.80 8.15 14.20
CA SER A 338 -19.36 6.93 13.49
C SER A 338 -20.13 6.72 12.17
N ILE A 339 -21.43 7.05 12.18
CA ILE A 339 -22.37 7.03 11.05
C ILE A 339 -21.99 8.07 9.98
N ARG A 340 -21.44 9.24 10.36
CA ARG A 340 -21.13 10.36 9.44
C ARG A 340 -20.20 10.01 8.26
N LYS A 341 -19.38 8.96 8.32
CA LYS A 341 -18.50 8.57 7.19
C LYS A 341 -19.15 7.67 6.15
N PHE A 342 -20.08 6.81 6.55
CA PHE A 342 -20.91 6.10 5.57
C PHE A 342 -22.12 6.94 5.12
N HIS A 343 -22.64 7.85 5.98
CA HIS A 343 -23.80 8.71 5.69
C HIS A 343 -23.50 10.07 5.04
N GLY A 344 -22.23 10.47 4.89
CA GLY A 344 -21.88 11.63 4.04
C GLY A 344 -22.05 11.36 2.54
N HIS A 345 -22.30 10.09 2.17
CA HIS A 345 -22.42 9.62 0.80
C HIS A 345 -23.72 8.82 0.64
N ASN A 346 -24.48 9.12 -0.40
CA ASN A 346 -25.75 8.45 -0.66
C ASN A 346 -25.55 7.04 -1.22
N SER A 347 -24.39 6.78 -1.84
CA SER A 347 -24.04 5.50 -2.48
C SER A 347 -22.57 5.11 -2.26
N LEU A 348 -22.26 3.81 -2.43
CA LEU A 348 -20.87 3.31 -2.41
C LEU A 348 -20.01 3.93 -3.52
N LYS A 349 -20.61 4.22 -4.68
CA LYS A 349 -19.97 4.95 -5.76
C LYS A 349 -19.53 6.35 -5.33
N GLU A 350 -20.44 7.10 -4.70
CA GLU A 350 -20.15 8.44 -4.17
C GLU A 350 -19.10 8.40 -3.05
N TYR A 351 -19.12 7.35 -2.22
CA TYR A 351 -18.09 7.11 -1.21
C TYR A 351 -16.71 6.96 -1.85
N TYR A 352 -16.53 6.01 -2.78
CA TYR A 352 -15.23 5.81 -3.40
C TYR A 352 -14.76 6.99 -4.26
N GLU A 353 -15.68 7.71 -4.89
CA GLU A 353 -15.34 8.94 -5.62
C GLU A 353 -14.77 9.98 -4.65
N LYS A 354 -15.53 10.40 -3.63
CA LYS A 354 -15.09 11.43 -2.69
C LYS A 354 -13.90 11.01 -1.83
N GLU A 355 -13.73 9.72 -1.55
CA GLU A 355 -12.60 9.22 -0.74
C GLU A 355 -11.33 8.97 -1.57
N SER A 356 -11.39 9.13 -2.89
CA SER A 356 -10.23 9.04 -3.78
C SER A 356 -9.44 10.35 -3.81
N CYS A 357 -8.12 10.25 -3.63
CA CYS A 357 -7.25 11.42 -3.60
C CYS A 357 -7.16 12.16 -4.94
N VAL A 358 -7.57 11.54 -6.06
CA VAL A 358 -7.55 12.17 -7.40
C VAL A 358 -8.25 13.54 -7.44
N HIS A 359 -9.28 13.75 -6.60
CA HIS A 359 -9.99 15.03 -6.50
C HIS A 359 -9.31 16.08 -5.63
N TYR A 360 -8.21 15.72 -4.95
CA TYR A 360 -7.52 16.58 -3.97
C TYR A 360 -6.05 16.77 -4.32
N ILE A 361 -5.43 15.80 -5.00
CA ILE A 361 -3.98 15.74 -5.25
C ILE A 361 -3.46 16.96 -6.04
N HIS A 362 -4.33 17.61 -6.83
CA HIS A 362 -3.99 18.83 -7.56
C HIS A 362 -3.83 20.07 -6.65
N ASN A 363 -4.30 20.03 -5.40
CA ASN A 363 -4.13 21.11 -4.43
C ASN A 363 -2.81 21.02 -3.65
N ILE A 364 -2.01 19.97 -3.87
CA ILE A 364 -0.70 19.82 -3.23
C ILE A 364 0.31 20.75 -3.91
N SER A 365 0.89 21.65 -3.12
CA SER A 365 1.84 22.67 -3.55
C SER A 365 3.28 22.35 -3.14
N VAL A 366 3.46 21.54 -2.09
CA VAL A 366 4.78 21.02 -1.70
C VAL A 366 5.30 20.01 -2.73
N PRO A 367 6.63 19.82 -2.85
CA PRO A 367 7.21 18.79 -3.71
C PRO A 367 6.61 17.40 -3.46
N LEU A 368 6.20 16.71 -4.53
CA LEU A 368 5.48 15.43 -4.48
C LEU A 368 6.14 14.40 -5.40
N LEU A 369 6.63 13.30 -4.81
CA LEU A 369 7.10 12.13 -5.56
C LEU A 369 6.02 11.05 -5.57
N LEU A 370 5.58 10.66 -6.76
CA LEU A 370 4.64 9.57 -7.01
C LEU A 370 5.41 8.42 -7.65
N MET A 371 5.41 7.24 -7.03
CA MET A 371 6.19 6.10 -7.50
C MET A 371 5.33 4.85 -7.64
N ASN A 372 5.39 4.21 -8.80
CA ASN A 372 4.70 2.95 -9.08
C ASN A 372 5.63 1.98 -9.86
N SER A 373 5.20 0.73 -9.97
CA SER A 373 5.83 -0.29 -10.82
C SER A 373 4.85 -0.72 -11.92
N SER A 374 5.39 -1.02 -13.10
CA SER A 374 4.57 -1.40 -14.27
C SER A 374 4.03 -2.83 -14.15
N ASP A 375 4.72 -3.67 -13.37
CA ASP A 375 4.37 -5.05 -13.05
C ASP A 375 3.57 -5.17 -11.74
N ASP A 376 3.06 -4.07 -11.19
CA ASP A 376 2.21 -4.07 -9.99
C ASP A 376 0.93 -4.89 -10.25
N PRO A 377 0.72 -6.02 -9.53
CA PRO A 377 -0.46 -6.85 -9.76
C PRO A 377 -1.73 -6.27 -9.14
N LEU A 378 -1.66 -5.15 -8.41
CA LEU A 378 -2.80 -4.49 -7.77
C LEU A 378 -3.17 -3.17 -8.45
N VAL A 379 -2.19 -2.44 -9.01
CA VAL A 379 -2.42 -1.15 -9.68
C VAL A 379 -2.48 -1.35 -11.19
N HIS A 380 -3.69 -1.31 -11.75
CA HIS A 380 -3.88 -1.43 -13.20
C HIS A 380 -3.29 -0.23 -13.96
N GLN A 381 -2.75 -0.48 -15.16
CA GLN A 381 -2.10 0.51 -16.02
C GLN A 381 -2.98 1.74 -16.32
N SER A 382 -4.31 1.56 -16.41
CA SER A 382 -5.24 2.68 -16.61
C SER A 382 -5.19 3.72 -15.49
N LEU A 383 -4.81 3.33 -14.27
CA LEU A 383 -4.67 4.24 -13.12
C LEU A 383 -3.38 5.07 -13.18
N LEU A 384 -2.35 4.58 -13.87
CA LEU A 384 -1.04 5.26 -14.00
C LEU A 384 -1.09 6.49 -14.91
N THR A 385 -2.16 6.65 -15.68
CA THR A 385 -2.41 7.90 -16.42
C THR A 385 -2.65 9.09 -15.48
N ILE A 386 -3.21 8.85 -14.29
CA ILE A 386 -3.50 9.89 -13.29
C ILE A 386 -2.23 10.60 -12.82
N PRO A 387 -1.22 9.90 -12.22
CA PRO A 387 0.01 10.55 -11.78
C PRO A 387 0.84 11.11 -12.94
N ARG A 388 0.84 10.45 -14.11
CA ARG A 388 1.55 10.93 -15.29
C ARG A 388 1.03 12.29 -15.75
N THR A 389 -0.28 12.40 -15.99
CA THR A 389 -0.91 13.67 -16.38
C THR A 389 -0.77 14.75 -15.31
N LEU A 390 -0.77 14.38 -14.02
CA LEU A 390 -0.51 15.34 -12.96
C LEU A 390 0.92 15.90 -13.04
N ALA A 391 1.92 15.04 -13.22
CA ALA A 391 3.33 15.42 -13.29
C ALA A 391 3.67 16.23 -14.56
N GLU A 392 2.96 16.00 -15.66
CA GLU A 392 3.04 16.83 -16.87
C GLU A 392 2.51 18.25 -16.64
N LYS A 393 1.50 18.41 -15.77
CA LYS A 393 0.81 19.69 -15.52
C LYS A 393 1.36 20.49 -14.35
N LYS A 394 2.01 19.85 -13.38
CA LYS A 394 2.46 20.47 -12.13
C LYS A 394 3.98 20.54 -12.05
N GLN A 395 4.48 21.72 -11.67
CA GLN A 395 5.92 21.99 -11.52
C GLN A 395 6.56 21.28 -10.32
N ASN A 396 5.77 20.98 -9.29
CA ASN A 396 6.22 20.40 -8.03
C ASN A 396 6.01 18.87 -7.94
N VAL A 397 5.70 18.19 -9.05
CA VAL A 397 5.38 16.76 -9.06
C VAL A 397 6.37 16.00 -9.94
N ILE A 398 6.90 14.90 -9.40
CA ILE A 398 7.68 13.91 -10.13
C ILE A 398 6.92 12.59 -10.08
N PHE A 399 6.67 11.99 -11.25
CA PHE A 399 6.18 10.63 -11.35
C PHE A 399 7.30 9.71 -11.82
N ALA A 400 7.57 8.65 -11.05
CA ALA A 400 8.57 7.64 -11.35
C ALA A 400 7.92 6.26 -11.54
N LEU A 401 8.05 5.69 -12.74
CA LEU A 401 7.53 4.38 -13.08
C LEU A 401 8.67 3.40 -13.33
N THR A 402 8.79 2.40 -12.47
CA THR A 402 9.75 1.30 -12.65
C THR A 402 9.16 0.20 -13.53
N LEU A 403 9.99 -0.54 -14.26
CA LEU A 403 9.53 -1.73 -14.98
C LEU A 403 9.11 -2.84 -14.01
N HIS A 404 9.91 -3.04 -12.96
CA HIS A 404 9.75 -4.12 -11.97
C HIS A 404 9.62 -3.54 -10.58
N GLY A 405 8.91 -4.24 -9.70
CA GLY A 405 8.78 -3.84 -8.29
C GLY A 405 7.64 -4.56 -7.58
N GLY A 406 6.64 -5.03 -8.34
CA GLY A 406 5.39 -5.51 -7.78
C GLY A 406 4.73 -4.45 -6.89
N HIS A 407 3.77 -4.86 -6.06
CA HIS A 407 3.15 -3.98 -5.08
C HIS A 407 3.99 -3.93 -3.81
N LEU A 408 4.71 -2.81 -3.61
CA LEU A 408 5.58 -2.53 -2.46
C LEU A 408 6.80 -3.46 -2.30
N GLY A 409 7.10 -4.33 -3.26
CA GLY A 409 8.22 -5.28 -3.18
C GLY A 409 9.58 -4.59 -3.30
N PHE A 410 9.86 -4.02 -4.47
CA PHE A 410 11.09 -3.27 -4.80
C PHE A 410 12.39 -3.89 -4.25
N PHE A 411 12.50 -5.22 -4.27
CA PHE A 411 13.66 -5.94 -3.74
C PHE A 411 14.88 -5.73 -4.63
N GLU A 412 16.05 -5.47 -4.05
CA GLU A 412 17.34 -5.46 -4.76
C GLU A 412 18.18 -6.67 -4.36
N GLY A 413 19.05 -7.15 -5.24
CA GLY A 413 19.98 -8.22 -4.88
C GLY A 413 20.63 -8.90 -6.08
N ALA A 414 21.69 -9.66 -5.82
CA ALA A 414 22.54 -10.20 -6.88
C ALA A 414 21.85 -11.31 -7.70
N VAL A 415 21.42 -12.41 -7.07
CA VAL A 415 20.94 -13.59 -7.81
C VAL A 415 19.67 -14.19 -7.21
N LEU A 416 19.74 -14.64 -5.95
CA LEU A 416 18.64 -15.34 -5.27
C LEU A 416 18.17 -14.61 -4.01
N PHE A 417 19.10 -14.12 -3.19
CA PHE A 417 18.77 -13.50 -1.91
C PHE A 417 18.66 -11.98 -2.06
N PRO A 418 17.54 -11.37 -1.61
CA PRO A 418 17.40 -9.94 -1.62
C PRO A 418 18.21 -9.30 -0.50
N GLN A 419 18.61 -8.05 -0.71
CA GLN A 419 19.15 -7.17 0.31
C GLN A 419 18.08 -6.90 1.38
N PRO A 420 18.46 -6.71 2.65
CA PRO A 420 17.50 -6.40 3.72
C PRO A 420 16.74 -5.09 3.50
N LEU A 421 17.39 -4.10 2.89
CA LEU A 421 16.82 -2.79 2.56
C LEU A 421 16.39 -2.77 1.09
N SER A 422 15.16 -2.34 0.81
CA SER A 422 14.64 -2.34 -0.56
C SER A 422 15.03 -1.07 -1.31
N TRP A 423 14.95 -1.11 -2.65
CA TRP A 423 15.19 0.07 -3.49
C TRP A 423 14.25 1.21 -3.12
N MET A 424 12.95 0.89 -2.94
CA MET A 424 11.94 1.86 -2.50
C MET A 424 12.32 2.58 -1.20
N ASP A 425 12.79 1.86 -0.17
CA ASP A 425 13.16 2.49 1.10
C ASP A 425 14.29 3.52 0.90
N LYS A 426 15.28 3.16 0.07
CA LYS A 426 16.41 4.04 -0.29
C LYS A 426 15.96 5.25 -1.10
N VAL A 427 15.02 5.08 -2.03
CA VAL A 427 14.47 6.17 -2.86
C VAL A 427 13.76 7.20 -1.99
N ILE A 428 12.88 6.75 -1.08
CA ILE A 428 12.12 7.67 -0.20
C ILE A 428 13.10 8.54 0.60
N VAL A 429 14.07 7.92 1.27
CA VAL A 429 15.07 8.64 2.07
C VAL A 429 16.00 9.51 1.22
N SER A 430 16.44 9.04 0.05
CA SER A 430 17.32 9.83 -0.83
C SER A 430 16.61 11.06 -1.38
N TYR A 431 15.33 10.92 -1.76
CA TYR A 431 14.50 12.03 -2.19
C TYR A 431 14.24 13.03 -1.05
N ALA A 432 13.89 12.52 0.14
CA ALA A 432 13.75 13.31 1.36
C ALA A 432 15.02 14.11 1.69
N ASN A 433 16.19 13.46 1.70
CA ASN A 433 17.47 14.10 1.92
C ASN A 433 17.75 15.21 0.88
N ALA A 434 17.50 14.93 -0.40
CA ALA A 434 17.69 15.92 -1.46
C ALA A 434 16.79 17.15 -1.27
N ILE A 435 15.53 16.97 -0.89
CA ILE A 435 14.61 18.08 -0.56
C ILE A 435 15.13 18.89 0.63
N CYS A 436 15.57 18.23 1.70
CA CYS A 436 16.06 18.92 2.89
C CYS A 436 17.30 19.76 2.55
N GLN A 437 18.21 19.23 1.74
CA GLN A 437 19.39 19.95 1.28
C GLN A 437 19.02 21.10 0.35
N TRP A 438 18.06 20.92 -0.56
CA TRP A 438 17.56 22.00 -1.41
C TRP A 438 17.02 23.18 -0.59
N GLU A 439 16.14 22.93 0.37
CA GLU A 439 15.53 23.98 1.19
C GLU A 439 16.57 24.71 2.06
N LYS A 440 17.62 24.03 2.53
CA LYS A 440 18.72 24.67 3.27
C LYS A 440 19.56 25.63 2.41
N HIS A 441 19.73 25.34 1.13
CA HIS A 441 20.54 26.16 0.20
C HIS A 441 19.70 27.13 -0.63
N ARG A 442 18.38 27.08 -0.50
CA ARG A 442 17.48 28.00 -1.19
C ARG A 442 17.72 29.41 -0.66
N PRO A 443 18.03 30.40 -1.52
CA PRO A 443 18.10 31.78 -1.07
C PRO A 443 16.75 32.12 -0.46
N GLN A 444 16.73 32.52 0.82
CA GLN A 444 15.52 33.10 1.38
C GLN A 444 15.24 34.36 0.57
N CYS A 445 14.14 34.36 -0.21
CA CYS A 445 13.62 35.60 -0.75
C CYS A 445 13.23 36.46 0.47
N GLN A 446 14.05 37.46 0.76
CA GLN A 446 13.71 38.55 1.68
C GLN A 446 12.52 39.35 1.14
#